data_AF-A0A0H4QH26-F1
#
_entry.id   AF-A0A0H4QH26-F1
#
_cell.length_a   1.000
_cell.length_b   1.000
_cell.length_c   1.000
_cell.angle_alpha   90.00
_cell.angle_beta   90.00
_cell.angle_gamma   90.00
#
_symmetry.space_group_name_H-M   'P 1'
#
loop_
_entity.id
_entity.type
_entity.pdbx_description
1 polymer ?
#
loop_
_entity_poly.entity_id
_entity_poly.type
_entity_poly.pdbx_seq_one_letter_code
_entity_poly.pdbx_strand_id
1 'polypeptide(L)'
;MKNNIKYAGIAAAALLTVAPIAAPIVNSTTNVQTAQAATVDSNVTTVLNQFFNSSLNNSKTYSVKDAFPSFSDIASNWGTEEGASKAKTDLSYTDLMNLAPMSDLNNANLTLSSDAINTLKEAGVTFGVTGVDSNGKPMLKQNFTREATQNGKNGGTSYLQVTAYKDGKAIDGQSKSYAFIKNTDVDEGVTQLGVNFENPLDVDLNSSTTTPLLTTSVDANITDQKGNDVKITKVNPSAQIYTKSKDALDNTNQNTFTGKTFDQDGATYYQAVELTVDSAVNVQKIFDSMQAQNGGSITLNGTPAVKANLSQFNGNTIRFVREINVGKTTTTPDNGEWVETDNKGVVTVKTSPLAKLYDDDNKITNRSVANNSGWQTDKYRTNSKTGVVQYRVSTHEWVNASDVDFTSNEVTGYGLGNFNDIGDHVVSLDGPDGFVYTLFTAAGKQASRGLGGNTAWYTNRTANDAAGNTYYRVSTDEWVRAGNGVNFK
;
A
#
# COMPACT_ATOMS: atom_id res chain seq x y z
N MET A 1 -18.09 11.72 -48.84
CA MET A 1 -19.05 11.09 -47.90
C MET A 1 -18.23 10.33 -46.86
N LYS A 2 -18.24 10.82 -45.62
CA LYS A 2 -17.50 10.28 -44.47
C LYS A 2 -18.47 9.49 -43.61
N ASN A 3 -18.27 8.19 -43.42
CA ASN A 3 -19.03 7.41 -42.44
C ASN A 3 -18.06 6.72 -41.47
N ASN A 4 -17.84 7.36 -40.32
CA ASN A 4 -17.20 6.78 -39.14
C ASN A 4 -18.28 6.05 -38.34
N ILE A 5 -18.17 4.72 -38.17
CA ILE A 5 -18.94 3.99 -37.16
C ILE A 5 -18.04 3.83 -35.94
N LYS A 6 -18.33 4.61 -34.89
CA LYS A 6 -17.75 4.45 -33.56
C LYS A 6 -18.45 3.27 -32.89
N TYR A 7 -17.74 2.17 -32.68
CA TYR A 7 -18.20 1.06 -31.85
C TYR A 7 -17.91 1.41 -30.38
N ALA A 8 -18.96 1.61 -29.59
CA ALA A 8 -18.90 1.73 -28.13
C ALA A 8 -19.34 0.39 -27.55
N GLY A 9 -18.39 -0.43 -27.12
CA GLY A 9 -18.65 -1.65 -26.37
C GLY A 9 -18.79 -1.31 -24.88
N ILE A 10 -20.02 -1.35 -24.36
CA ILE A 10 -20.28 -1.23 -22.93
C ILE A 10 -20.04 -2.59 -22.29
N ALA A 11 -18.95 -2.73 -21.54
CA ALA A 11 -18.74 -3.85 -20.64
C ALA A 11 -19.57 -3.60 -19.36
N ALA A 12 -20.70 -4.28 -19.22
CA ALA A 12 -21.46 -4.32 -17.98
C ALA A 12 -20.93 -5.47 -17.11
N ALA A 13 -19.97 -5.18 -16.23
CA ALA A 13 -19.57 -6.09 -15.17
C ALA A 13 -20.54 -5.92 -13.99
N ALA A 14 -21.49 -6.85 -13.86
CA ALA A 14 -22.33 -6.93 -12.68
C ALA A 14 -21.53 -7.56 -11.53
N LEU A 15 -20.92 -6.72 -10.68
CA LEU A 15 -20.42 -7.15 -9.37
C LEU A 15 -21.60 -7.40 -8.44
N LEU A 16 -21.93 -8.67 -8.20
CA LEU A 16 -22.77 -9.08 -7.06
C LEU A 16 -21.92 -9.02 -5.79
N THR A 17 -21.92 -7.86 -5.13
CA THR A 17 -21.39 -7.74 -3.77
C THR A 17 -22.44 -8.28 -2.80
N VAL A 18 -22.18 -9.46 -2.24
CA VAL A 18 -23.03 -10.03 -1.20
C VAL A 18 -22.69 -9.33 0.11
N ALA A 19 -23.52 -8.38 0.53
CA ALA A 19 -23.42 -7.76 1.85
C ALA A 19 -23.89 -8.75 2.94
N PRO A 20 -23.23 -8.80 4.12
CA PRO A 20 -23.75 -9.56 5.26
C PRO A 20 -25.03 -8.90 5.77
N ILE A 21 -26.16 -9.62 5.66
CA ILE A 21 -27.43 -9.23 6.25
C ILE A 21 -27.34 -9.51 7.76
N ALA A 22 -27.08 -8.48 8.56
CA ALA A 22 -27.30 -8.54 10.00
C ALA A 22 -28.81 -8.46 10.27
N ALA A 23 -29.45 -9.62 10.51
CA ALA A 23 -30.84 -9.68 10.97
C ALA A 23 -30.88 -9.75 12.52
N PRO A 24 -31.84 -9.06 13.17
CA PRO A 24 -31.94 -9.05 14.63
C PRO A 24 -32.36 -10.43 15.17
N ILE A 25 -31.65 -10.88 16.21
CA ILE A 25 -31.97 -12.09 16.97
C ILE A 25 -33.27 -11.84 17.73
N VAL A 26 -34.38 -12.41 17.24
CA VAL A 26 -35.63 -12.51 17.99
C VAL A 26 -35.67 -13.89 18.64
N ASN A 27 -35.49 -13.93 19.96
CA ASN A 27 -35.68 -15.13 20.77
C ASN A 27 -37.16 -15.50 20.80
N SER A 28 -37.59 -16.44 19.96
CA SER A 28 -38.87 -17.15 20.14
C SER A 28 -38.62 -18.43 20.93
N THR A 29 -39.02 -18.44 22.21
CA THR A 29 -38.99 -19.61 23.09
C THR A 29 -40.08 -20.61 22.70
N THR A 30 -39.72 -21.71 22.03
CA THR A 30 -40.56 -22.90 21.95
C THR A 30 -40.16 -23.88 23.05
N ASN A 31 -41.07 -24.13 23.99
CA ASN A 31 -40.94 -25.14 25.03
C ASN A 31 -40.90 -26.54 24.42
N VAL A 32 -39.71 -27.12 24.28
CA VAL A 32 -39.52 -28.56 24.03
C VAL A 32 -39.17 -29.20 25.38
N GLN A 33 -39.93 -30.21 25.80
CA GLN A 33 -39.56 -31.03 26.95
C GLN A 33 -38.18 -31.66 26.70
N THR A 34 -37.17 -31.21 27.44
CA THR A 34 -35.81 -31.76 27.35
C THR A 34 -35.76 -33.10 28.08
N ALA A 35 -35.56 -34.19 27.33
CA ALA A 35 -35.18 -35.47 27.91
C ALA A 35 -33.88 -35.29 28.73
N GLN A 36 -33.81 -35.90 29.92
CA GLN A 36 -32.63 -35.82 30.76
C GLN A 36 -31.41 -36.43 30.04
N ALA A 37 -30.35 -35.63 29.88
CA ALA A 37 -29.09 -36.06 29.26
C ALA A 37 -28.40 -37.15 30.08
N ALA A 38 -27.63 -38.01 29.41
CA ALA A 38 -26.77 -38.97 30.09
C ALA A 38 -25.51 -38.30 30.66
N THR A 39 -25.06 -38.81 31.80
CA THR A 39 -23.77 -38.46 32.40
C THR A 39 -22.80 -39.63 32.27
N VAL A 40 -21.52 -39.33 32.05
CA VAL A 40 -20.42 -40.31 32.01
C VAL A 40 -19.33 -39.91 33.00
N ASP A 41 -18.43 -40.83 33.33
CA ASP A 41 -17.30 -40.53 34.21
C ASP A 41 -16.30 -39.55 33.56
N SER A 42 -15.38 -39.04 34.37
CA SER A 42 -14.39 -38.04 33.96
C SER A 42 -13.41 -38.55 32.90
N ASN A 43 -13.09 -39.84 32.90
CA ASN A 43 -12.14 -40.41 31.94
C ASN A 43 -12.79 -40.49 30.56
N VAL A 44 -14.03 -40.97 30.48
CA VAL A 44 -14.83 -40.96 29.24
C VAL A 44 -15.03 -39.53 28.72
N THR A 45 -15.33 -38.58 29.62
CA THR A 45 -15.46 -37.16 29.26
C THR A 45 -14.17 -36.61 28.65
N THR A 46 -13.01 -36.96 29.23
CA THR A 46 -11.70 -36.54 28.72
C THR A 46 -11.44 -37.08 27.32
N VAL A 47 -11.74 -38.36 27.08
CA VAL A 47 -11.59 -38.97 25.75
C VAL A 47 -12.52 -38.34 24.73
N LEU A 48 -13.78 -38.07 25.09
CA LEU A 48 -14.73 -37.39 24.20
C LEU A 48 -14.30 -35.96 23.87
N ASN A 49 -13.76 -35.23 24.85
CA ASN A 49 -13.20 -33.90 24.60
C ASN A 49 -11.99 -33.96 23.67
N GLN A 50 -11.11 -34.96 23.83
CA GLN A 50 -10.01 -35.18 22.90
C GLN A 50 -10.53 -35.45 21.49
N PHE A 51 -11.53 -36.34 21.36
CA PHE A 51 -12.15 -36.67 20.09
C PHE A 51 -12.73 -35.42 19.38
N PHE A 52 -13.64 -34.71 20.05
CA PHE A 52 -14.34 -33.57 19.44
C PHE A 52 -13.44 -32.36 19.21
N ASN A 53 -12.48 -32.10 20.09
CA ASN A 53 -11.70 -30.85 20.05
C ASN A 53 -10.32 -30.98 19.41
N SER A 54 -9.78 -32.18 19.28
CA SER A 54 -8.39 -32.37 18.78
C SER A 54 -8.24 -33.42 17.70
N SER A 55 -9.02 -34.50 17.72
CA SER A 55 -8.86 -35.59 16.74
C SER A 55 -9.47 -35.29 15.36
N LEU A 56 -10.39 -34.33 15.30
CA LEU A 56 -11.08 -33.94 14.06
C LEU A 56 -10.85 -32.46 13.73
N ASN A 57 -10.56 -32.18 12.47
CA ASN A 57 -10.61 -30.82 11.95
C ASN A 57 -12.06 -30.32 11.96
N ASN A 58 -12.28 -29.04 12.30
CA ASN A 58 -13.64 -28.46 12.34
C ASN A 58 -14.30 -28.38 10.96
N SER A 59 -13.50 -28.42 9.90
CA SER A 59 -13.97 -28.36 8.52
C SER A 59 -13.03 -29.06 7.56
N LYS A 60 -13.58 -29.45 6.41
CA LYS A 60 -12.82 -29.90 5.23
C LYS A 60 -13.25 -29.09 4.01
N THR A 61 -12.27 -28.53 3.32
CA THR A 61 -12.48 -27.84 2.04
C THR A 61 -12.04 -28.73 0.89
N TYR A 62 -12.88 -28.83 -0.13
CA TYR A 62 -12.65 -29.56 -1.37
C TYR A 62 -12.51 -28.58 -2.53
N SER A 63 -11.44 -28.74 -3.30
CA SER A 63 -11.23 -27.97 -4.52
C SER A 63 -12.26 -28.37 -5.58
N VAL A 64 -12.40 -27.60 -6.65
CA VAL A 64 -13.33 -27.91 -7.75
C VAL A 64 -13.09 -29.31 -8.33
N LYS A 65 -11.82 -29.72 -8.43
CA LYS A 65 -11.40 -31.02 -8.99
C LYS A 65 -11.56 -32.20 -8.03
N ASP A 66 -11.60 -31.93 -6.72
CA ASP A 66 -11.67 -32.99 -5.72
C ASP A 66 -13.08 -33.57 -5.68
N ALA A 67 -13.19 -34.89 -5.57
CA ALA A 67 -14.48 -35.53 -5.37
C ALA A 67 -15.06 -35.05 -4.03
N PHE A 68 -16.27 -34.46 -4.06
CA PHE A 68 -17.00 -34.16 -2.83
C PHE A 68 -17.54 -35.48 -2.26
N PRO A 69 -17.39 -35.74 -0.95
CA PRO A 69 -17.70 -37.05 -0.40
C PRO A 69 -19.19 -37.32 -0.52
N SER A 70 -19.54 -38.58 -0.77
CA SER A 70 -20.93 -39.00 -0.70
C SER A 70 -21.39 -39.02 0.75
N PHE A 71 -22.54 -38.41 1.02
CA PHE A 71 -23.22 -38.51 2.31
C PHE A 71 -24.29 -39.62 2.33
N SER A 72 -24.31 -40.49 1.31
CA SER A 72 -25.24 -41.63 1.22
C SER A 72 -25.16 -42.55 2.44
N ASP A 73 -23.94 -42.80 2.94
CA ASP A 73 -23.69 -43.78 3.99
C ASP A 73 -24.09 -43.25 5.38
N ILE A 74 -23.99 -41.93 5.55
CA ILE A 74 -24.55 -41.23 6.70
C ILE A 74 -26.07 -41.32 6.68
N ALA A 75 -26.66 -41.16 5.50
CA ALA A 75 -28.11 -41.17 5.35
C ALA A 75 -28.71 -42.54 5.72
N SER A 76 -27.98 -43.63 5.52
CA SER A 76 -28.36 -44.99 5.98
C SER A 76 -28.27 -45.18 7.49
N ASN A 77 -27.54 -44.31 8.19
CA ASN A 77 -27.39 -44.27 9.65
C ASN A 77 -28.19 -43.13 10.30
N TRP A 78 -29.20 -42.59 9.60
CA TRP A 78 -30.25 -41.78 10.22
C TRP A 78 -31.41 -42.65 10.67
N GLY A 79 -31.97 -42.34 11.84
CA GLY A 79 -33.11 -43.05 12.40
C GLY A 79 -34.29 -43.11 11.42
N THR A 80 -35.08 -44.17 11.54
CA THR A 80 -36.10 -44.58 10.57
C THR A 80 -37.47 -43.92 10.73
N GLU A 81 -37.65 -42.98 11.66
CA GLU A 81 -38.99 -42.42 11.89
C GLU A 81 -39.34 -41.31 10.90
N GLU A 82 -40.46 -41.53 10.21
CA GLU A 82 -41.15 -40.58 9.35
C GLU A 82 -41.29 -39.22 10.06
N GLY A 83 -40.43 -38.25 9.68
CA GLY A 83 -40.51 -36.87 10.14
C GLY A 83 -39.66 -36.49 11.35
N ALA A 84 -38.88 -37.39 11.96
CA ALA A 84 -38.00 -37.06 13.08
C ALA A 84 -36.51 -37.17 12.73
N SER A 85 -35.80 -36.06 12.87
CA SER A 85 -34.35 -35.89 12.72
C SER A 85 -33.55 -36.48 13.89
N LYS A 86 -33.81 -37.75 14.24
CA LYS A 86 -32.99 -38.49 15.22
C LYS A 86 -31.94 -39.34 14.50
N ALA A 87 -30.68 -39.15 14.84
CA ALA A 87 -29.59 -40.01 14.41
C ALA A 87 -29.83 -41.47 14.84
N LYS A 88 -29.36 -42.43 14.05
CA LYS A 88 -29.13 -43.79 14.57
C LYS A 88 -27.95 -43.67 15.55
N THR A 89 -28.15 -44.06 16.80
CA THR A 89 -27.23 -43.76 17.92
C THR A 89 -26.33 -44.94 18.26
N ASP A 90 -26.02 -45.82 17.31
CA ASP A 90 -25.36 -47.12 17.55
C ASP A 90 -24.00 -47.27 16.85
N LEU A 91 -23.44 -46.19 16.30
CA LEU A 91 -22.12 -46.25 15.69
C LEU A 91 -21.05 -46.37 16.77
N SER A 92 -20.17 -47.37 16.66
CA SER A 92 -18.92 -47.35 17.42
C SER A 92 -18.01 -46.23 16.91
N TYR A 93 -16.97 -45.88 17.67
CA TYR A 93 -15.94 -44.94 17.19
C TYR A 93 -15.35 -45.40 15.84
N THR A 94 -15.04 -46.69 15.69
CA THR A 94 -14.47 -47.25 14.47
C THR A 94 -15.45 -47.14 13.30
N ASP A 95 -16.73 -47.44 13.52
CA ASP A 95 -17.76 -47.33 12.47
C ASP A 95 -17.96 -45.88 12.03
N LEU A 96 -17.96 -44.95 12.99
CA LEU A 96 -18.04 -43.52 12.71
C LEU A 96 -16.87 -43.05 11.84
N MET A 97 -15.64 -43.40 12.21
CA MET A 97 -14.44 -42.98 11.49
C MET A 97 -14.28 -43.63 10.12
N ASN A 98 -14.98 -44.76 9.87
CA ASN A 98 -15.04 -45.41 8.57
C ASN A 98 -16.03 -44.74 7.59
N LEU A 99 -16.87 -43.81 8.06
CA LEU A 99 -17.71 -43.01 7.17
C LEU A 99 -16.82 -42.05 6.37
N ALA A 100 -16.97 -42.01 5.04
CA ALA A 100 -16.08 -41.23 4.17
C ALA A 100 -15.94 -39.74 4.56
N PRO A 101 -17.02 -39.01 4.92
CA PRO A 101 -16.87 -37.64 5.40
C PRO A 101 -16.10 -37.54 6.74
N MET A 102 -16.23 -38.54 7.62
CA MET A 102 -15.53 -38.52 8.91
C MET A 102 -14.03 -38.83 8.75
N SER A 103 -13.67 -39.74 7.85
CA SER A 103 -12.26 -40.01 7.55
C SER A 103 -11.55 -38.79 6.97
N ASP A 104 -12.25 -37.96 6.18
CA ASP A 104 -11.68 -36.74 5.60
C ASP A 104 -11.40 -35.63 6.64
N LEU A 105 -12.11 -35.66 7.77
CA LEU A 105 -11.89 -34.75 8.90
C LEU A 105 -10.78 -35.22 9.84
N ASN A 106 -10.33 -36.48 9.70
CA ASN A 106 -9.36 -37.07 10.60
C ASN A 106 -8.05 -36.28 10.60
N ASN A 107 -7.64 -35.79 11.77
CA ASN A 107 -6.32 -35.22 11.94
C ASN A 107 -5.34 -36.37 12.20
N ALA A 108 -4.63 -36.81 11.16
CA ALA A 108 -3.73 -37.96 11.22
C ALA A 108 -2.68 -37.88 12.35
N ASN A 109 -2.34 -36.67 12.81
CA ASN A 109 -1.39 -36.44 13.89
C ASN A 109 -2.01 -36.53 15.30
N LEU A 110 -3.34 -36.61 15.43
CA LEU A 110 -4.07 -36.49 16.71
C LEU A 110 -5.21 -37.53 16.85
N THR A 111 -5.09 -38.68 16.18
CA THR A 111 -6.03 -39.80 16.32
C THR A 111 -6.08 -40.32 17.77
N LEU A 112 -7.26 -40.81 18.21
CA LEU A 112 -7.38 -41.46 19.52
C LEU A 112 -6.49 -42.70 19.61
N SER A 113 -5.83 -42.90 20.75
CA SER A 113 -5.08 -44.13 21.04
C SER A 113 -6.01 -45.33 21.19
N SER A 114 -5.48 -46.55 21.04
CA SER A 114 -6.23 -47.78 21.28
C SER A 114 -6.84 -47.84 22.67
N ASP A 115 -6.15 -47.33 23.70
CA ASP A 115 -6.65 -47.27 25.07
C ASP A 115 -7.82 -46.31 25.23
N ALA A 116 -7.77 -45.15 24.56
CA ALA A 116 -8.87 -44.20 24.53
C ALA A 116 -10.10 -44.80 23.82
N ILE A 117 -9.89 -45.52 22.71
CA ILE A 117 -10.97 -46.21 21.99
C ILE A 117 -11.60 -47.32 22.87
N ASN A 118 -10.78 -48.10 23.58
CA ASN A 118 -11.27 -49.12 24.51
C ASN A 118 -12.05 -48.50 25.67
N THR A 119 -11.61 -47.35 26.20
CA THR A 119 -12.32 -46.60 27.24
C THR A 119 -13.75 -46.25 26.80
N LEU A 120 -13.93 -45.75 25.56
CA LEU A 120 -15.26 -45.46 25.02
C LEU A 120 -16.12 -46.73 24.88
N LYS A 121 -15.52 -47.81 24.37
CA LYS A 121 -16.20 -49.09 24.17
C LYS A 121 -16.68 -49.72 25.47
N GLU A 122 -15.81 -49.79 26.48
CA GLU A 122 -16.14 -50.33 27.81
C GLU A 122 -17.21 -49.51 28.52
N ALA A 123 -17.21 -48.19 28.31
CA ALA A 123 -18.24 -47.29 28.83
C ALA A 123 -19.58 -47.35 28.10
N GLY A 124 -19.69 -48.14 27.02
CA GLY A 124 -20.89 -48.26 26.19
C GLY A 124 -21.21 -47.00 25.40
N VAL A 125 -20.20 -46.19 25.07
CA VAL A 125 -20.38 -44.96 24.30
C VAL A 125 -20.55 -45.28 22.82
N THR A 126 -21.59 -44.71 22.23
CA THR A 126 -21.89 -44.79 20.81
C THR A 126 -22.05 -43.39 20.21
N PHE A 127 -22.06 -43.29 18.89
CA PHE A 127 -22.18 -42.03 18.18
C PHE A 127 -23.40 -42.04 17.26
N GLY A 128 -23.98 -40.85 17.09
CA GLY A 128 -24.99 -40.57 16.09
C GLY A 128 -24.59 -39.38 15.25
N VAL A 129 -24.93 -39.44 13.98
CA VAL A 129 -24.63 -38.40 12.99
C VAL A 129 -25.94 -37.79 12.50
N THR A 130 -26.01 -36.46 12.32
CA THR A 130 -27.19 -35.74 11.81
C THR A 130 -26.78 -34.60 10.89
N GLY A 131 -27.45 -34.46 9.75
CA GLY A 131 -27.28 -33.32 8.86
C GLY A 131 -27.99 -32.13 9.47
N VAL A 132 -27.32 -30.99 9.55
CA VAL A 132 -27.87 -29.76 10.13
C VAL A 132 -27.79 -28.62 9.12
N ASP A 133 -28.68 -27.64 9.25
CA ASP A 133 -28.55 -26.39 8.49
C ASP A 133 -27.44 -25.50 9.07
N SER A 134 -27.21 -24.33 8.46
CA SER A 134 -26.21 -23.36 8.89
C SER A 134 -26.41 -22.81 10.30
N ASN A 135 -27.61 -22.97 10.88
CA ASN A 135 -27.92 -22.59 12.25
C ASN A 135 -27.83 -23.76 13.23
N GLY A 136 -27.36 -24.93 12.78
CA GLY A 136 -27.27 -26.14 13.58
C GLY A 136 -28.61 -26.84 13.79
N LYS A 137 -29.66 -26.48 13.05
CA LYS A 137 -30.97 -27.13 13.16
C LYS A 137 -30.96 -28.45 12.39
N PRO A 138 -31.39 -29.57 13.00
CA PRO A 138 -31.46 -30.86 12.32
C PRO A 138 -32.34 -30.83 11.07
N MET A 139 -31.83 -31.40 9.98
CA MET A 139 -32.51 -31.51 8.69
C MET A 139 -33.11 -32.90 8.49
N LEU A 140 -34.16 -32.97 7.66
CA LEU A 140 -34.64 -34.25 7.13
C LEU A 140 -33.60 -34.89 6.22
N LYS A 141 -33.54 -36.22 6.24
CA LYS A 141 -32.61 -37.02 5.44
C LYS A 141 -32.52 -36.57 3.99
N GLN A 142 -33.68 -36.54 3.33
CA GLN A 142 -33.79 -36.20 1.92
C GLN A 142 -33.35 -34.76 1.62
N ASN A 143 -33.57 -33.83 2.56
CA ASN A 143 -33.19 -32.43 2.39
C ASN A 143 -31.69 -32.26 2.46
N PHE A 144 -31.04 -32.85 3.47
CA PHE A 144 -29.58 -32.80 3.55
C PHE A 144 -28.92 -33.53 2.37
N THR A 145 -29.37 -34.72 1.99
CA THR A 145 -28.78 -35.44 0.85
C THR A 145 -28.90 -34.62 -0.43
N ARG A 146 -30.04 -33.96 -0.65
CA ARG A 146 -30.23 -33.05 -1.78
C ARG A 146 -29.28 -31.84 -1.69
N GLU A 147 -29.17 -31.20 -0.54
CA GLU A 147 -28.27 -30.07 -0.31
C GLU A 147 -26.80 -30.45 -0.55
N ALA A 148 -26.32 -31.52 0.07
CA ALA A 148 -24.95 -31.99 -0.11
C ALA A 148 -24.63 -32.37 -1.57
N THR A 149 -25.59 -32.96 -2.29
CA THR A 149 -25.44 -33.25 -3.72
C THR A 149 -25.36 -31.98 -4.56
N GLN A 150 -26.16 -30.96 -4.24
CA GLN A 150 -26.11 -29.67 -4.93
C GLN A 150 -24.83 -28.92 -4.62
N ASN A 151 -24.41 -28.88 -3.34
CA ASN A 151 -23.15 -28.29 -2.92
C ASN A 151 -21.96 -28.96 -3.61
N GLY A 152 -21.97 -30.30 -3.74
CA GLY A 152 -20.92 -31.04 -4.45
C GLY A 152 -20.78 -30.68 -5.93
N LYS A 153 -21.84 -30.17 -6.57
CA LYS A 153 -21.86 -29.76 -7.99
C LYS A 153 -21.65 -28.27 -8.20
N ASN A 154 -22.31 -27.45 -7.38
CA ASN A 154 -22.47 -26.01 -7.57
C ASN A 154 -21.74 -25.20 -6.50
N GLY A 155 -20.95 -25.85 -5.64
CA GLY A 155 -20.29 -25.20 -4.52
C GLY A 155 -21.25 -24.93 -3.38
N GLY A 156 -20.70 -24.75 -2.18
CA GLY A 156 -21.48 -24.54 -0.97
C GLY A 156 -20.92 -25.31 0.21
N THR A 157 -21.62 -25.22 1.34
CA THR A 157 -21.21 -25.85 2.60
C THR A 157 -22.31 -26.78 3.10
N SER A 158 -21.94 -28.00 3.46
CA SER A 158 -22.84 -28.96 4.11
C SER A 158 -22.37 -29.18 5.55
N TYR A 159 -23.29 -29.17 6.52
CA TYR A 159 -22.94 -29.31 7.94
C TYR A 159 -23.37 -30.65 8.51
N LEU A 160 -22.43 -31.33 9.17
CA LEU A 160 -22.66 -32.61 9.80
C LEU A 160 -22.45 -32.50 11.30
N GLN A 161 -23.49 -32.78 12.09
CA GLN A 161 -23.40 -32.86 13.53
C GLN A 161 -23.14 -34.29 13.98
N VAL A 162 -22.14 -34.47 14.84
CA VAL A 162 -21.85 -35.74 15.52
C VAL A 162 -22.16 -35.57 16.99
N THR A 163 -22.90 -36.52 17.57
CA THR A 163 -23.30 -36.51 18.99
C THR A 163 -22.93 -37.85 19.63
N ALA A 164 -22.36 -37.80 20.83
CA ALA A 164 -22.07 -39.00 21.62
C ALA A 164 -23.28 -39.39 22.49
N TYR A 165 -23.51 -40.69 22.63
CA TYR A 165 -24.62 -41.29 23.35
C TYR A 165 -24.13 -42.34 24.34
N LYS A 166 -24.89 -42.53 25.41
CA LYS A 166 -24.78 -43.67 26.31
C LYS A 166 -26.19 -44.18 26.61
N ASP A 167 -26.40 -45.49 26.46
CA ASP A 167 -27.70 -46.14 26.67
C ASP A 167 -28.84 -45.45 25.88
N GLY A 168 -28.55 -44.98 24.66
CA GLY A 168 -29.50 -44.29 23.78
C GLY A 168 -29.83 -42.84 24.16
N LYS A 169 -29.20 -42.29 25.20
CA LYS A 169 -29.35 -40.89 25.62
C LYS A 169 -28.12 -40.08 25.25
N ALA A 170 -28.32 -38.86 24.72
CA ALA A 170 -27.22 -37.96 24.39
C ALA A 170 -26.44 -37.60 25.65
N ILE A 171 -25.12 -37.61 25.56
CA ILE A 171 -24.23 -37.17 26.64
C ILE A 171 -24.15 -35.65 26.62
N ASP A 172 -24.33 -35.01 27.77
CA ASP A 172 -24.39 -33.55 27.87
C ASP A 172 -23.10 -32.88 27.34
N GLY A 173 -23.25 -31.85 26.52
CA GLY A 173 -22.15 -31.10 25.91
C GLY A 173 -21.29 -31.86 24.88
N GLN A 174 -21.57 -33.14 24.60
CA GLN A 174 -20.75 -33.98 23.70
C GLN A 174 -21.37 -34.08 22.31
N SER A 175 -21.50 -32.92 21.66
CA SER A 175 -21.98 -32.77 20.29
C SER A 175 -21.22 -31.68 19.55
N LYS A 176 -20.90 -31.90 18.27
CA LYS A 176 -20.18 -30.92 17.45
C LYS A 176 -20.57 -31.00 15.98
N SER A 177 -20.67 -29.83 15.36
CA SER A 177 -20.93 -29.69 13.92
C SER A 177 -19.63 -29.46 13.15
N TYR A 178 -19.51 -30.13 12.01
CA TYR A 178 -18.37 -30.06 11.11
C TYR A 178 -18.81 -29.59 9.72
N ALA A 179 -18.01 -28.71 9.11
CA ALA A 179 -18.33 -28.11 7.82
C ALA A 179 -17.59 -28.81 6.67
N PHE A 180 -18.32 -29.18 5.61
CA PHE A 180 -17.79 -29.72 4.37
C PHE A 180 -18.04 -28.73 3.25
N ILE A 181 -16.97 -28.09 2.78
CA ILE A 181 -17.04 -26.95 1.88
C ILE A 181 -16.59 -27.39 0.50
N LYS A 182 -17.50 -27.38 -0.48
CA LYS A 182 -17.14 -27.50 -1.90
C LYS A 182 -16.89 -26.11 -2.45
N ASN A 183 -15.66 -25.84 -2.88
CA ASN A 183 -15.39 -24.61 -3.58
C ASN A 183 -15.82 -24.73 -5.05
N THR A 184 -16.43 -23.67 -5.59
CA THR A 184 -16.73 -23.50 -7.03
C THR A 184 -15.83 -22.52 -7.73
N ASP A 185 -15.02 -21.77 -7.00
CA ASP A 185 -13.97 -21.00 -7.63
C ASP A 185 -13.03 -22.00 -8.27
N VAL A 186 -13.15 -22.10 -9.60
CA VAL A 186 -12.17 -22.77 -10.41
C VAL A 186 -10.88 -22.06 -10.06
N ASP A 187 -9.95 -22.80 -9.44
CA ASP A 187 -8.56 -22.44 -9.47
C ASP A 187 -8.16 -22.53 -10.95
N GLU A 188 -8.53 -21.49 -11.71
CA GLU A 188 -8.06 -21.20 -13.04
C GLU A 188 -6.57 -20.97 -12.83
N GLY A 189 -5.82 -22.08 -12.81
CA GLY A 189 -4.40 -22.07 -12.49
C GLY A 189 -3.73 -20.95 -13.26
N VAL A 190 -2.80 -20.26 -12.61
CA VAL A 190 -2.26 -18.97 -13.06
C VAL A 190 -2.03 -18.95 -14.57
N THR A 191 -2.73 -18.03 -15.23
CA THR A 191 -2.66 -17.87 -16.70
C THR A 191 -1.91 -16.62 -17.10
N GLN A 192 -1.73 -15.65 -16.19
CA GLN A 192 -0.99 -14.42 -16.48
C GLN A 192 -0.04 -14.09 -15.33
N LEU A 193 1.09 -13.47 -15.65
CA LEU A 193 2.08 -13.00 -14.69
C LEU A 193 2.50 -11.56 -15.00
N GLY A 194 2.30 -10.68 -14.04
CA GLY A 194 2.86 -9.33 -14.04
C GLY A 194 4.07 -9.26 -13.13
N VAL A 195 5.27 -9.16 -13.68
CA VAL A 195 6.51 -8.98 -12.90
C VAL A 195 6.87 -7.50 -12.90
N ASN A 196 6.91 -6.89 -11.72
CA ASN A 196 7.45 -5.54 -11.56
C ASN A 196 8.73 -5.60 -10.73
N PHE A 197 9.72 -4.79 -11.10
CA PHE A 197 11.01 -4.72 -10.41
C PHE A 197 11.62 -3.33 -10.52
N GLU A 198 12.41 -2.95 -9.52
CA GLU A 198 13.19 -1.72 -9.54
C GLU A 198 14.19 -1.73 -10.72
N ASN A 199 14.14 -0.67 -11.52
CA ASN A 199 15.02 -0.45 -12.66
C ASN A 199 15.08 1.05 -12.98
N PRO A 200 16.27 1.69 -13.01
CA PRO A 200 17.61 1.12 -12.83
C PRO A 200 17.98 0.81 -11.37
N LEU A 201 19.03 0.01 -11.17
CA LEU A 201 19.78 -0.06 -9.90
C LEU A 201 20.87 1.02 -9.93
N ASP A 202 20.76 2.02 -9.06
CA ASP A 202 21.78 3.07 -8.96
C ASP A 202 22.93 2.64 -8.02
N VAL A 203 24.17 2.88 -8.46
CA VAL A 203 25.40 2.56 -7.69
C VAL A 203 26.36 3.75 -7.73
N ASP A 204 27.12 3.98 -6.66
CA ASP A 204 28.09 5.08 -6.64
C ASP A 204 29.28 4.83 -7.57
N LEU A 205 29.89 5.90 -8.09
CA LEU A 205 31.19 5.81 -8.77
C LEU A 205 32.24 5.20 -7.84
N ASN A 206 33.04 4.28 -8.36
CA ASN A 206 34.04 3.47 -7.65
C ASN A 206 33.47 2.47 -6.63
N SER A 207 32.15 2.31 -6.54
CA SER A 207 31.56 1.26 -5.70
C SER A 207 31.88 -0.15 -6.23
N SER A 208 31.88 -1.14 -5.35
CA SER A 208 32.23 -2.51 -5.73
C SER A 208 31.14 -3.19 -6.56
N THR A 209 31.56 -3.98 -7.57
CA THR A 209 30.67 -4.85 -8.34
C THR A 209 30.16 -6.05 -7.54
N THR A 210 30.74 -6.34 -6.37
CA THR A 210 30.40 -7.51 -5.55
C THR A 210 28.95 -7.49 -5.06
N THR A 211 28.45 -6.33 -4.63
CA THR A 211 27.10 -6.20 -4.08
C THR A 211 26.01 -6.63 -5.07
N PRO A 212 25.95 -6.10 -6.31
CA PRO A 212 24.97 -6.57 -7.28
C PRO A 212 25.16 -8.04 -7.70
N LEU A 213 26.39 -8.56 -7.68
CA LEU A 213 26.68 -9.96 -8.04
C LEU A 213 26.25 -10.99 -6.99
N LEU A 214 26.30 -10.64 -5.70
CA LEU A 214 26.05 -11.57 -4.59
C LEU A 214 24.69 -11.38 -3.90
N THR A 215 23.88 -10.42 -4.34
CA THR A 215 22.56 -10.22 -3.73
C THR A 215 21.65 -11.45 -3.89
N THR A 216 20.96 -11.81 -2.83
CA THR A 216 19.95 -12.89 -2.80
C THR A 216 18.53 -12.35 -2.73
N SER A 217 18.37 -11.02 -2.78
CA SER A 217 17.09 -10.33 -2.83
C SER A 217 17.12 -9.23 -3.91
N VAL A 218 15.95 -8.96 -4.47
CA VAL A 218 15.70 -7.81 -5.34
C VAL A 218 14.31 -7.27 -5.02
N ASP A 219 14.11 -5.97 -5.22
CA ASP A 219 12.80 -5.34 -5.08
C ASP A 219 11.96 -5.66 -6.31
N ALA A 220 11.40 -6.87 -6.31
CA ALA A 220 10.51 -7.38 -7.34
C ALA A 220 9.25 -8.00 -6.74
N ASN A 221 8.12 -7.80 -7.42
CA ASN A 221 6.86 -8.46 -7.13
C ASN A 221 6.33 -9.18 -8.38
N ILE A 222 5.52 -10.22 -8.16
CA ILE A 222 4.87 -10.96 -9.23
C ILE A 222 3.40 -11.09 -8.85
N THR A 223 2.50 -10.70 -9.76
CA THR A 223 1.05 -10.86 -9.57
C THR A 223 0.42 -11.75 -10.64
N ASP A 224 -0.64 -12.47 -10.28
CA ASP A 224 -1.44 -13.28 -11.20
C ASP A 224 -2.49 -12.45 -11.97
N GLN A 225 -3.34 -13.11 -12.77
CA GLN A 225 -4.41 -12.47 -13.53
C GLN A 225 -5.51 -11.80 -12.68
N LYS A 226 -5.57 -12.12 -11.38
CA LYS A 226 -6.51 -11.55 -10.40
C LYS A 226 -5.85 -10.45 -9.55
N GLY A 227 -4.55 -10.20 -9.75
CA GLY A 227 -3.76 -9.27 -8.96
C GLY A 227 -3.25 -9.85 -7.63
N ASN A 228 -3.35 -11.17 -7.41
CA ASN A 228 -2.82 -11.80 -6.21
C ASN A 228 -1.30 -11.98 -6.32
N ASP A 229 -0.60 -11.88 -5.19
CA ASP A 229 0.83 -12.11 -5.13
C ASP A 229 1.20 -13.58 -5.45
N VAL A 230 2.15 -13.75 -6.36
CA VAL A 230 2.80 -15.01 -6.67
C VAL A 230 4.14 -15.07 -5.95
N LYS A 231 4.30 -16.06 -5.08
CA LYS A 231 5.49 -16.20 -4.24
C LYS A 231 6.75 -16.44 -5.08
N ILE A 232 7.76 -15.58 -4.90
CA ILE A 232 9.13 -15.80 -5.35
C ILE A 232 9.83 -16.72 -4.34
N THR A 233 10.33 -17.87 -4.81
CA THR A 233 11.02 -18.86 -3.98
C THR A 233 12.54 -18.73 -4.03
N LYS A 234 13.08 -18.14 -5.10
CA LYS A 234 14.52 -17.91 -5.27
C LYS A 234 14.78 -16.72 -6.19
N VAL A 235 15.74 -15.88 -5.80
CA VAL A 235 16.32 -14.82 -6.63
C VAL A 235 17.76 -15.20 -6.94
N ASN A 236 18.16 -15.09 -8.21
CA ASN A 236 19.50 -15.45 -8.67
C ASN A 236 20.00 -14.44 -9.73
N PRO A 237 20.75 -13.41 -9.32
CA PRO A 237 21.44 -12.53 -10.26
C PRO A 237 22.51 -13.31 -11.05
N SER A 238 22.81 -12.87 -12.27
CA SER A 238 23.90 -13.42 -13.06
C SER A 238 25.25 -13.18 -12.37
N ALA A 239 26.14 -14.16 -12.46
CA ALA A 239 27.53 -14.06 -12.01
C ALA A 239 28.37 -13.06 -12.82
N GLN A 240 27.78 -12.42 -13.83
CA GLN A 240 28.40 -11.47 -14.71
C GLN A 240 27.58 -10.18 -14.76
N ILE A 241 28.28 -9.06 -14.94
CA ILE A 241 27.73 -7.77 -15.35
C ILE A 241 28.08 -7.57 -16.81
N TYR A 242 27.21 -6.93 -17.57
CA TYR A 242 27.32 -6.78 -19.01
C TYR A 242 27.36 -5.30 -19.41
N THR A 243 28.03 -4.99 -20.51
CA THR A 243 28.00 -3.65 -21.14
C THR A 243 26.90 -3.53 -22.20
N LYS A 244 26.18 -4.62 -22.50
CA LYS A 244 25.03 -4.64 -23.42
C LYS A 244 23.85 -5.42 -22.84
N SER A 245 22.67 -4.82 -22.90
CA SER A 245 21.41 -5.42 -22.43
C SER A 245 21.07 -6.77 -23.09
N LYS A 246 21.31 -6.88 -24.41
CA LYS A 246 21.06 -8.10 -25.20
C LYS A 246 21.83 -9.31 -24.66
N ASP A 247 23.12 -9.11 -24.35
CA ASP A 247 23.99 -10.18 -23.86
C ASP A 247 23.66 -10.59 -22.43
N ALA A 248 23.20 -9.64 -21.60
CA ALA A 248 22.63 -9.94 -20.29
C ALA A 248 21.37 -10.79 -20.43
N LEU A 249 20.43 -10.38 -21.30
CA LEU A 249 19.18 -11.11 -21.51
C LEU A 249 19.44 -12.55 -21.97
N ASP A 250 20.34 -12.71 -22.94
CA ASP A 250 20.74 -14.01 -23.47
C ASP A 250 21.62 -14.80 -22.48
N ASN A 251 22.17 -14.14 -21.45
CA ASN A 251 23.12 -14.67 -20.46
C ASN A 251 24.33 -15.35 -21.13
N THR A 252 24.95 -14.63 -22.07
CA THR A 252 26.16 -15.11 -22.78
C THR A 252 27.43 -14.77 -22.00
N ASN A 253 28.59 -15.17 -22.51
CA ASN A 253 29.89 -14.71 -21.99
C ASN A 253 30.44 -13.50 -22.78
N GLN A 254 29.62 -12.85 -23.62
CA GLN A 254 30.04 -11.72 -24.45
C GLN A 254 29.77 -10.38 -23.74
N ASN A 255 30.60 -9.37 -24.05
CA ASN A 255 30.42 -8.00 -23.55
C ASN A 255 30.30 -7.93 -22.02
N THR A 256 31.08 -8.77 -21.32
CA THR A 256 31.09 -8.82 -19.86
C THR A 256 32.02 -7.74 -19.29
N PHE A 257 31.57 -7.10 -18.22
CA PHE A 257 32.38 -6.19 -17.42
C PHE A 257 33.12 -6.99 -16.34
N THR A 258 34.45 -6.91 -16.36
CA THR A 258 35.34 -7.67 -15.45
C THR A 258 35.96 -6.79 -14.35
N GLY A 259 35.59 -5.51 -14.31
CA GLY A 259 36.04 -4.58 -13.27
C GLY A 259 35.54 -4.99 -11.89
N LYS A 260 36.40 -4.79 -10.87
CA LYS A 260 36.04 -5.03 -9.46
C LYS A 260 35.23 -3.88 -8.85
N THR A 261 35.23 -2.74 -9.52
CA THR A 261 34.55 -1.50 -9.15
C THR A 261 33.93 -0.86 -10.38
N PHE A 262 32.85 -0.11 -10.19
CA PHE A 262 32.22 0.70 -11.22
C PHE A 262 33.01 2.00 -11.41
N ASP A 263 34.08 1.96 -12.21
CA ASP A 263 35.06 3.06 -12.35
C ASP A 263 34.77 4.04 -13.50
N GLN A 264 33.79 3.73 -14.36
CA GLN A 264 33.40 4.58 -15.48
C GLN A 264 32.28 5.54 -15.08
N ASP A 265 32.60 6.84 -15.14
CA ASP A 265 31.68 7.93 -14.83
C ASP A 265 30.39 7.89 -15.67
N GLY A 266 29.24 7.88 -14.99
CA GLY A 266 27.93 7.92 -15.64
C GLY A 266 27.62 6.74 -16.58
N ALA A 267 28.37 5.64 -16.47
CA ALA A 267 28.17 4.47 -17.30
C ALA A 267 26.88 3.71 -16.91
N THR A 268 26.28 3.05 -17.90
CA THR A 268 25.18 2.09 -17.69
C THR A 268 25.68 0.69 -18.02
N TYR A 269 25.54 -0.21 -17.07
CA TYR A 269 25.76 -1.65 -17.22
C TYR A 269 24.43 -2.39 -17.11
N TYR A 270 24.46 -3.71 -17.31
CA TYR A 270 23.28 -4.56 -17.32
C TYR A 270 23.55 -5.84 -16.54
N GLN A 271 22.54 -6.33 -15.84
CA GLN A 271 22.61 -7.60 -15.13
C GLN A 271 21.33 -8.39 -15.34
N ALA A 272 21.47 -9.67 -15.66
CA ALA A 272 20.34 -10.58 -15.69
C ALA A 272 19.97 -11.01 -14.27
N VAL A 273 18.68 -11.08 -13.97
CA VAL A 273 18.18 -11.57 -12.70
C VAL A 273 17.12 -12.62 -12.96
N GLU A 274 17.30 -13.80 -12.39
CA GLU A 274 16.35 -14.90 -12.47
C GLU A 274 15.51 -15.01 -11.19
N LEU A 275 14.19 -15.01 -11.36
CA LEU A 275 13.21 -15.23 -10.30
C LEU A 275 12.57 -16.60 -10.51
N THR A 276 12.67 -17.47 -9.51
CA THR A 276 11.95 -18.74 -9.48
C THR A 276 10.66 -18.56 -8.69
N VAL A 277 9.52 -18.98 -9.27
CA VAL A 277 8.21 -18.92 -8.60
C VAL A 277 7.83 -20.27 -8.00
N ASP A 278 6.80 -20.28 -7.16
CA ASP A 278 6.25 -21.50 -6.58
C ASP A 278 5.87 -22.55 -7.64
N SER A 279 5.99 -23.83 -7.28
CA SER A 279 5.63 -24.98 -8.12
C SER A 279 4.18 -25.00 -8.62
N ALA A 280 3.26 -24.29 -7.95
CA ALA A 280 1.87 -24.14 -8.36
C ALA A 280 1.71 -23.34 -9.68
N VAL A 281 2.70 -22.54 -10.07
CA VAL A 281 2.71 -21.76 -11.32
C VAL A 281 3.59 -22.45 -12.34
N ASN A 282 3.13 -22.57 -13.59
CA ASN A 282 3.95 -23.09 -14.70
C ASN A 282 4.23 -21.98 -15.72
N VAL A 283 5.38 -21.32 -15.56
CA VAL A 283 5.79 -20.16 -16.38
C VAL A 283 5.90 -20.54 -17.85
N GLN A 284 6.49 -21.71 -18.15
CA GLN A 284 6.63 -22.19 -19.52
C GLN A 284 5.27 -22.38 -20.21
N LYS A 285 4.30 -22.99 -19.52
CA LYS A 285 2.95 -23.20 -20.06
C LYS A 285 2.24 -21.88 -20.35
N ILE A 286 2.40 -20.88 -19.47
CA ILE A 286 1.84 -19.55 -19.67
C ILE A 286 2.45 -18.91 -20.92
N PHE A 287 3.77 -18.97 -21.06
CA PHE A 287 4.47 -18.43 -22.23
C PHE A 287 4.09 -19.15 -23.53
N ASP A 288 3.99 -20.48 -23.51
CA ASP A 288 3.56 -21.25 -24.68
C ASP A 288 2.14 -20.87 -25.11
N SER A 289 1.26 -20.60 -24.16
CA SER A 289 -0.12 -20.17 -24.42
C SER A 289 -0.16 -18.73 -24.98
N MET A 290 0.69 -17.83 -24.46
CA MET A 290 0.92 -16.49 -25.00
C MET A 290 1.41 -16.54 -26.46
N GLN A 291 2.38 -17.41 -26.77
CA GLN A 291 2.92 -17.59 -28.13
C GLN A 291 1.89 -18.20 -29.09
N ALA A 292 1.09 -19.15 -28.61
CA ALA A 292 0.03 -19.78 -29.39
C ALA A 292 -1.22 -18.89 -29.57
N GLN A 293 -1.26 -17.70 -28.96
CA GLN A 293 -2.42 -16.80 -28.94
C GLN A 293 -3.67 -17.46 -28.32
N ASN A 294 -3.48 -18.44 -27.43
CA ASN A 294 -4.53 -19.22 -26.80
C ASN A 294 -4.85 -18.74 -25.37
N GLY A 295 -4.61 -17.46 -25.11
CA GLY A 295 -4.71 -16.86 -23.78
C GLY A 295 -3.41 -17.01 -22.97
N GLY A 296 -3.19 -16.10 -22.03
CA GLY A 296 -2.02 -16.03 -21.20
C GLY A 296 -1.04 -14.90 -21.56
N SER A 297 -0.36 -14.38 -20.55
CA SER A 297 0.49 -13.19 -20.68
C SER A 297 1.59 -13.21 -19.63
N ILE A 298 2.81 -12.83 -20.00
CA ILE A 298 3.87 -12.51 -19.05
C ILE A 298 4.36 -11.12 -19.40
N THR A 299 4.38 -10.22 -18.42
CA THR A 299 4.91 -8.87 -18.59
C THR A 299 6.00 -8.56 -17.58
N LEU A 300 7.03 -7.82 -18.01
CA LEU A 300 8.15 -7.33 -17.24
C LEU A 300 8.10 -5.80 -17.22
N ASN A 301 7.78 -5.18 -16.08
CA ASN A 301 7.49 -3.74 -15.98
C ASN A 301 6.51 -3.27 -17.08
N GLY A 302 5.44 -4.04 -17.29
CA GLY A 302 4.42 -3.80 -18.31
C GLY A 302 4.78 -4.19 -19.75
N THR A 303 6.02 -4.59 -20.03
CA THR A 303 6.45 -5.00 -21.38
C THR A 303 6.28 -6.51 -21.57
N PRO A 304 5.68 -6.98 -22.68
CA PRO A 304 5.54 -8.42 -22.94
C PRO A 304 6.88 -9.16 -22.92
N ALA A 305 6.94 -10.29 -22.21
CA ALA A 305 8.12 -11.13 -22.16
C ALA A 305 8.39 -11.79 -23.52
N VAL A 306 9.66 -12.04 -23.81
CA VAL A 306 10.11 -12.81 -24.97
C VAL A 306 10.72 -14.14 -24.54
N LYS A 307 11.01 -15.03 -25.49
CA LYS A 307 11.57 -16.36 -25.21
C LYS A 307 12.85 -16.32 -24.37
N ALA A 308 13.69 -15.29 -24.55
CA ALA A 308 14.92 -15.13 -23.79
C ALA A 308 14.70 -14.78 -22.30
N ASN A 309 13.49 -14.35 -21.93
CA ASN A 309 13.10 -14.13 -20.53
C ASN A 309 12.74 -15.44 -19.80
N LEU A 310 12.74 -16.59 -20.47
CA LEU A 310 12.50 -17.87 -19.82
C LEU A 310 13.82 -18.61 -19.63
N SER A 311 14.00 -19.19 -18.44
CA SER A 311 15.15 -20.08 -18.23
C SER A 311 14.96 -21.35 -19.06
N GLN A 312 15.93 -21.68 -19.90
CA GLN A 312 15.92 -22.90 -20.70
C GLN A 312 15.98 -24.18 -19.85
N PHE A 313 16.33 -24.06 -18.56
CA PHE A 313 16.62 -25.18 -17.67
C PHE A 313 15.61 -25.33 -16.53
N ASN A 314 14.69 -24.38 -16.34
CA ASN A 314 13.66 -24.44 -15.32
C ASN A 314 12.36 -23.79 -15.81
N GLY A 315 11.32 -24.60 -15.98
CA GLY A 315 10.00 -24.17 -16.46
C GLY A 315 9.25 -23.19 -15.56
N ASN A 316 9.78 -22.89 -14.37
CA ASN A 316 9.21 -21.97 -13.37
C ASN A 316 10.10 -20.75 -13.08
N THR A 317 11.05 -20.43 -13.97
CA THR A 317 11.97 -19.29 -13.78
C THR A 317 11.78 -18.23 -14.85
N ILE A 318 11.63 -16.99 -14.40
CA ILE A 318 11.55 -15.78 -15.23
C ILE A 318 12.86 -15.01 -15.09
N ARG A 319 13.44 -14.59 -16.21
CA ARG A 319 14.62 -13.73 -16.29
C ARG A 319 14.22 -12.33 -16.74
N PHE A 320 14.69 -11.32 -16.04
CA PHE A 320 14.69 -9.94 -16.51
C PHE A 320 16.11 -9.38 -16.55
N VAL A 321 16.28 -8.26 -17.24
CA VAL A 321 17.53 -7.49 -17.22
C VAL A 321 17.24 -6.19 -16.50
N ARG A 322 18.04 -5.88 -15.48
CA ARG A 322 18.08 -4.56 -14.88
C ARG A 322 19.29 -3.78 -15.39
N GLU A 323 19.10 -2.50 -15.57
CA GLU A 323 20.16 -1.52 -15.77
C GLU A 323 20.86 -1.26 -14.42
N ILE A 324 22.18 -1.06 -14.48
CA ILE A 324 22.98 -0.61 -13.35
C ILE A 324 23.58 0.73 -13.76
N ASN A 325 23.11 1.80 -13.15
CA ASN A 325 23.55 3.15 -13.46
C ASN A 325 24.59 3.59 -12.45
N VAL A 326 25.78 3.93 -12.96
CA VAL A 326 26.86 4.46 -12.13
C VAL A 326 26.63 5.93 -11.92
N GLY A 327 26.71 6.35 -10.65
CA GLY A 327 26.65 7.74 -10.23
C GLY A 327 27.60 8.57 -11.08
N LYS A 328 27.08 9.67 -11.61
CA LYS A 328 27.88 10.61 -12.36
C LYS A 328 28.63 11.49 -11.37
N THR A 329 29.94 11.55 -11.45
CA THR A 329 30.69 12.71 -11.00
C THR A 329 30.07 13.93 -11.66
N THR A 330 29.31 14.68 -10.88
CA THR A 330 29.13 16.09 -11.18
C THR A 330 30.53 16.66 -11.14
N THR A 331 31.19 16.76 -12.30
CA THR A 331 32.11 17.86 -12.47
C THR A 331 31.26 19.06 -12.10
N THR A 332 31.59 19.72 -10.99
CA THR A 332 31.18 21.09 -10.79
C THR A 332 31.46 21.73 -12.14
N PRO A 333 30.45 22.20 -12.88
CA PRO A 333 30.75 22.90 -14.11
C PRO A 333 31.75 23.97 -13.67
N ASP A 334 32.81 24.17 -14.45
CA ASP A 334 33.61 25.37 -14.31
C ASP A 334 32.65 26.54 -14.55
N ASN A 335 31.99 26.94 -13.47
CA ASN A 335 30.94 27.94 -13.42
C ASN A 335 31.59 29.31 -13.37
N GLY A 336 32.91 29.43 -13.51
CA GLY A 336 33.62 30.65 -13.13
C GLY A 336 33.70 30.81 -11.62
N GLU A 337 34.65 31.63 -11.19
CA GLU A 337 34.78 32.06 -9.81
C GLU A 337 33.70 33.09 -9.49
N TRP A 338 33.11 32.99 -8.30
CA TRP A 338 32.23 34.02 -7.77
C TRP A 338 33.08 35.08 -7.05
N VAL A 339 33.06 36.29 -7.57
CA VAL A 339 33.79 37.43 -6.98
C VAL A 339 32.82 38.21 -6.11
N GLU A 340 33.07 38.25 -4.80
CA GLU A 340 32.29 39.04 -3.85
C GLU A 340 32.71 40.51 -3.85
N THR A 341 31.74 41.41 -3.67
CA THR A 341 31.97 42.84 -3.50
C THR A 341 31.04 43.36 -2.40
N ASP A 342 31.61 44.02 -1.40
CA ASP A 342 30.84 44.63 -0.32
C ASP A 342 29.95 45.74 -0.87
N ASN A 343 28.66 45.66 -0.58
CA ASN A 343 27.65 46.59 -1.06
C ASN A 343 26.42 46.49 -0.16
N LYS A 344 26.22 47.50 0.67
CA LYS A 344 25.13 47.51 1.64
C LYS A 344 23.88 48.15 1.06
N GLY A 345 22.73 47.58 1.39
CA GLY A 345 21.43 48.12 0.99
C GLY A 345 20.28 47.19 1.32
N VAL A 346 19.16 47.39 0.64
CA VAL A 346 17.98 46.53 0.74
C VAL A 346 17.63 45.99 -0.64
N VAL A 347 17.45 44.68 -0.74
CA VAL A 347 16.89 44.00 -1.92
C VAL A 347 15.42 43.71 -1.69
N THR A 348 14.56 44.16 -2.61
CA THR A 348 13.11 43.91 -2.56
C THR A 348 12.74 42.87 -3.60
N VAL A 349 12.10 41.78 -3.17
CA VAL A 349 11.71 40.66 -4.04
C VAL A 349 10.57 41.09 -4.96
N LYS A 350 10.69 40.81 -6.27
CA LYS A 350 9.66 41.15 -7.26
C LYS A 350 8.36 40.35 -7.06
N THR A 351 7.28 40.80 -7.69
CA THR A 351 5.92 40.23 -7.52
C THR A 351 5.73 38.83 -8.11
N SER A 352 6.55 38.42 -9.08
CA SER A 352 6.54 37.08 -9.70
C SER A 352 7.70 36.95 -10.70
N PRO A 353 8.41 35.80 -10.78
CA PRO A 353 8.24 34.59 -9.97
C PRO A 353 8.78 34.73 -8.55
N LEU A 354 8.45 33.75 -7.71
CA LEU A 354 8.95 33.63 -6.35
C LEU A 354 10.48 33.43 -6.37
N ALA A 355 11.23 34.29 -5.70
CA ALA A 355 12.69 34.29 -5.81
C ALA A 355 13.33 33.12 -5.04
N LYS A 356 14.18 32.38 -5.74
CA LYS A 356 14.92 31.23 -5.21
C LYS A 356 16.16 31.70 -4.46
N LEU A 357 16.52 30.97 -3.41
CA LEU A 357 17.78 31.18 -2.70
C LEU A 357 18.82 30.16 -3.11
N TYR A 358 20.08 30.59 -3.14
CA TYR A 358 21.24 29.82 -3.53
C TYR A 358 22.24 29.79 -2.37
N ASP A 359 22.90 28.66 -2.15
CA ASP A 359 23.99 28.55 -1.18
C ASP A 359 25.33 29.09 -1.74
N ASP A 360 26.40 28.99 -0.94
CA ASP A 360 27.73 29.45 -1.34
C ASP A 360 28.28 28.70 -2.58
N ASP A 361 27.87 27.45 -2.78
CA ASP A 361 28.18 26.64 -3.98
C ASP A 361 27.28 26.95 -5.19
N ASN A 362 26.38 27.93 -5.05
CA ASN A 362 25.36 28.29 -6.04
C ASN A 362 24.37 27.14 -6.34
N LYS A 363 24.10 26.28 -5.36
CA LYS A 363 23.02 25.29 -5.42
C LYS A 363 21.75 25.91 -4.85
N ILE A 364 20.62 25.64 -5.50
CA ILE A 364 19.31 26.10 -5.04
C ILE A 364 19.02 25.45 -3.69
N THR A 365 18.65 26.25 -2.70
CA THR A 365 18.24 25.79 -1.37
C THR A 365 16.74 25.48 -1.34
N ASN A 366 16.28 24.76 -0.31
CA ASN A 366 14.86 24.48 -0.10
C ASN A 366 14.06 25.69 0.44
N ARG A 367 14.67 26.88 0.51
CA ARG A 367 14.05 28.10 1.00
C ARG A 367 13.85 29.11 -0.12
N SER A 368 12.88 29.98 0.08
CA SER A 368 12.55 31.05 -0.84
C SER A 368 12.06 32.26 -0.06
N VAL A 369 12.16 33.43 -0.67
CA VAL A 369 11.75 34.69 -0.06
C VAL A 369 10.40 35.12 -0.64
N ALA A 370 9.52 35.64 0.23
CA ALA A 370 8.18 36.04 -0.17
C ALA A 370 8.21 37.25 -1.11
N ASN A 371 7.26 37.32 -2.05
CA ASN A 371 7.15 38.44 -2.98
C ASN A 371 6.91 39.76 -2.22
N ASN A 372 7.49 40.86 -2.73
CA ASN A 372 7.45 42.20 -2.14
C ASN A 372 8.04 42.31 -0.72
N SER A 373 8.83 41.32 -0.28
CA SER A 373 9.58 41.43 0.97
C SER A 373 10.93 42.11 0.75
N GLY A 374 11.35 42.94 1.72
CA GLY A 374 12.65 43.60 1.73
C GLY A 374 13.66 42.84 2.59
N TRP A 375 14.88 42.65 2.09
CA TRP A 375 15.97 41.97 2.80
C TRP A 375 17.21 42.84 2.82
N GLN A 376 17.83 42.94 3.99
CA GLN A 376 19.14 43.58 4.10
C GLN A 376 20.18 42.77 3.36
N THR A 377 21.01 43.46 2.59
CA THR A 377 22.18 42.88 1.95
C THR A 377 23.40 43.69 2.34
N ASP A 378 24.52 43.00 2.49
CA ASP A 378 25.82 43.61 2.80
C ASP A 378 26.86 43.41 1.71
N LYS A 379 26.60 42.52 0.75
CA LYS A 379 27.44 42.27 -0.41
C LYS A 379 26.66 41.64 -1.56
N TYR A 380 27.22 41.76 -2.76
CA TYR A 380 26.82 40.95 -3.91
C TYR A 380 27.99 40.10 -4.40
N ARG A 381 27.70 39.08 -5.19
CA ARG A 381 28.69 38.29 -5.91
C ARG A 381 28.39 38.28 -7.40
N THR A 382 29.44 38.31 -8.22
CA THR A 382 29.36 38.21 -9.68
C THR A 382 30.09 36.98 -10.16
N ASN A 383 29.43 36.21 -11.01
CA ASN A 383 30.02 35.05 -11.63
C ASN A 383 30.96 35.46 -12.78
N SER A 384 32.25 35.12 -12.70
CA SER A 384 33.25 35.60 -13.66
C SER A 384 33.06 35.13 -15.10
N LYS A 385 32.29 34.05 -15.31
CA LYS A 385 32.07 33.43 -16.63
C LYS A 385 30.73 33.82 -17.25
N THR A 386 29.68 33.88 -16.44
CA THR A 386 28.30 34.14 -16.91
C THR A 386 27.85 35.59 -16.70
N GLY A 387 28.53 36.36 -15.84
CA GLY A 387 28.14 37.71 -15.47
C GLY A 387 26.89 37.79 -14.58
N VAL A 388 26.35 36.64 -14.13
CA VAL A 388 25.21 36.60 -13.21
C VAL A 388 25.60 37.26 -11.88
N VAL A 389 24.70 38.10 -11.36
CA VAL A 389 24.86 38.80 -10.07
C VAL A 389 23.87 38.26 -9.06
N GLN A 390 24.31 38.06 -7.82
CA GLN A 390 23.47 37.68 -6.69
C GLN A 390 23.75 38.55 -5.46
N TYR A 391 22.71 38.89 -4.69
CA TYR A 391 22.83 39.63 -3.43
C TYR A 391 22.71 38.69 -2.24
N ARG A 392 23.52 38.93 -1.21
CA ARG A 392 23.47 38.13 0.03
C ARG A 392 22.29 38.57 0.88
N VAL A 393 21.45 37.62 1.29
CA VAL A 393 20.27 37.87 2.16
C VAL A 393 20.34 37.12 3.49
N SER A 394 21.32 36.22 3.63
CA SER A 394 21.66 35.49 4.85
C SER A 394 23.13 35.08 4.83
N THR A 395 23.69 34.54 5.93
CA THR A 395 25.12 34.17 6.04
C THR A 395 25.61 33.30 4.89
N HIS A 396 24.78 32.38 4.41
CA HIS A 396 25.07 31.42 3.34
C HIS A 396 23.97 31.38 2.28
N GLU A 397 23.23 32.49 2.09
CA GLU A 397 22.16 32.53 1.09
C GLU A 397 22.17 33.78 0.24
N TRP A 398 21.96 33.53 -1.04
CA TRP A 398 22.08 34.50 -2.11
C TRP A 398 20.80 34.48 -2.96
N VAL A 399 20.38 35.64 -3.44
CA VAL A 399 19.23 35.79 -4.36
C VAL A 399 19.68 36.44 -5.66
N ASN A 400 19.17 35.99 -6.81
CA ASN A 400 19.55 36.57 -8.11
C ASN A 400 19.11 38.02 -8.23
N ALA A 401 20.00 38.87 -8.77
CA ALA A 401 19.70 40.27 -9.06
C ALA A 401 18.55 40.45 -10.07
N SER A 402 18.28 39.44 -10.92
CA SER A 402 17.11 39.46 -11.81
C SER A 402 15.78 39.45 -11.07
N ASP A 403 15.76 38.88 -9.86
CA ASP A 403 14.53 38.57 -9.11
C ASP A 403 14.22 39.61 -8.03
N VAL A 404 15.13 40.58 -7.84
CA VAL A 404 15.03 41.64 -6.83
C VAL A 404 15.30 43.01 -7.43
N ASP A 405 14.82 44.04 -6.76
CA ASP A 405 15.22 45.43 -6.97
C ASP A 405 16.13 45.86 -5.81
N PHE A 406 17.33 46.36 -6.13
CA PHE A 406 18.31 46.80 -5.13
C PHE A 406 18.20 48.32 -4.87
N THR A 407 18.25 48.70 -3.60
CA THR A 407 18.29 50.10 -3.15
C THR A 407 19.50 50.30 -2.24
N SER A 408 20.34 51.28 -2.58
CA SER A 408 21.66 51.52 -1.94
C SER A 408 21.61 52.25 -0.60
N ASN A 409 20.42 52.45 -0.02
CA ASN A 409 20.26 53.27 1.17
C ASN A 409 20.16 52.39 2.41
N GLU A 410 21.11 52.56 3.34
CA GLU A 410 21.09 51.91 4.65
C GLU A 410 19.87 52.37 5.46
N VAL A 411 19.01 51.44 5.91
CA VAL A 411 18.14 51.66 7.08
C VAL A 411 18.86 51.02 8.27
N THR A 412 19.57 51.82 9.06
CA THR A 412 20.22 51.35 10.30
C THR A 412 19.26 51.52 11.49
N GLY A 413 18.97 50.42 12.20
CA GLY A 413 18.24 50.41 13.48
C GLY A 413 16.73 50.10 13.39
N TYR A 414 16.03 50.23 14.53
CA TYR A 414 14.59 49.96 14.67
C TYR A 414 13.68 51.04 14.05
N GLY A 415 14.25 52.08 13.43
CA GLY A 415 13.51 53.21 12.88
C GLY A 415 12.90 52.94 11.51
N LEU A 416 11.99 53.83 11.10
CA LEU A 416 11.54 53.95 9.72
C LEU A 416 12.60 54.70 8.91
N GLY A 417 12.91 54.20 7.72
CA GLY A 417 13.79 54.82 6.73
C GLY A 417 13.09 54.93 5.37
N ASN A 418 13.86 55.22 4.32
CA ASN A 418 13.34 55.32 2.94
C ASN A 418 12.13 56.26 2.80
N PHE A 419 12.23 57.43 3.42
CA PHE A 419 11.18 58.45 3.34
C PHE A 419 11.02 58.93 1.90
N ASN A 420 9.86 58.70 1.32
CA ASN A 420 9.52 59.12 -0.03
C ASN A 420 8.36 60.10 0.00
N ASP A 421 8.50 61.24 -0.68
CA ASP A 421 7.42 62.19 -0.90
C ASP A 421 6.54 61.67 -2.05
N ILE A 422 5.25 61.50 -1.78
CA ILE A 422 4.27 60.93 -2.72
C ILE A 422 3.21 61.95 -3.16
N GLY A 423 3.30 63.21 -2.70
CA GLY A 423 2.27 64.22 -2.94
C GLY A 423 0.96 63.93 -2.21
N ASP A 424 -0.05 64.76 -2.45
CA ASP A 424 -1.28 64.82 -1.66
C ASP A 424 -2.19 63.61 -1.90
N HIS A 425 -2.26 62.68 -0.94
CA HIS A 425 -3.07 61.46 -1.00
C HIS A 425 -3.88 61.24 0.28
N VAL A 426 -4.73 60.21 0.28
CA VAL A 426 -5.51 59.82 1.45
C VAL A 426 -5.28 58.35 1.77
N VAL A 427 -5.07 58.03 3.05
CA VAL A 427 -5.12 56.66 3.56
C VAL A 427 -6.44 56.44 4.28
N SER A 428 -7.23 55.45 3.87
CA SER A 428 -8.45 55.03 4.57
C SER A 428 -8.16 53.87 5.52
N LEU A 429 -8.71 53.96 6.72
CA LEU A 429 -8.54 53.02 7.83
C LEU A 429 -9.86 52.28 8.03
N ASP A 430 -10.07 51.21 7.29
CA ASP A 430 -11.37 50.56 7.10
C ASP A 430 -11.72 49.54 8.21
N GLY A 431 -11.04 49.61 9.36
CA GLY A 431 -11.38 48.84 10.55
C GLY A 431 -12.76 49.21 11.09
N PRO A 432 -13.43 48.30 11.83
CA PRO A 432 -14.76 48.57 12.38
C PRO A 432 -14.75 49.70 13.40
N ASP A 433 -15.92 50.29 13.67
CA ASP A 433 -16.06 51.34 14.69
C ASP A 433 -15.56 50.85 16.06
N GLY A 434 -14.79 51.70 16.75
CA GLY A 434 -14.09 51.36 17.99
C GLY A 434 -12.74 50.62 17.82
N PHE A 435 -12.36 50.18 16.63
CA PHE A 435 -11.01 49.65 16.37
C PHE A 435 -9.97 50.77 16.34
N VAL A 436 -8.77 50.52 16.85
CA VAL A 436 -7.69 51.51 16.92
C VAL A 436 -6.45 51.02 16.18
N TYR A 437 -6.04 51.74 15.15
CA TYR A 437 -4.78 51.53 14.44
C TYR A 437 -3.61 52.12 15.22
N THR A 438 -2.61 51.29 15.49
CA THR A 438 -1.35 51.70 16.13
C THR A 438 -0.54 52.58 15.19
N LEU A 439 -0.04 53.70 15.72
CA LEU A 439 0.88 54.58 15.02
C LEU A 439 2.30 54.42 15.52
N PHE A 440 3.26 54.74 14.66
CA PHE A 440 4.69 54.67 14.93
C PHE A 440 5.35 56.01 14.63
N THR A 441 6.38 56.37 15.38
CA THR A 441 7.26 57.51 15.09
C THR A 441 8.24 57.16 13.98
N ALA A 442 8.90 58.13 13.34
CA ALA A 442 10.00 57.87 12.42
C ALA A 442 11.15 57.07 13.08
N ALA A 443 11.32 57.18 14.40
CA ALA A 443 12.26 56.35 15.16
C ALA A 443 11.78 54.91 15.43
N GLY A 444 10.62 54.50 14.89
CA GLY A 444 10.04 53.15 15.03
C GLY A 444 9.38 52.84 16.38
N LYS A 445 9.26 53.81 17.28
CA LYS A 445 8.55 53.66 18.55
C LYS A 445 7.04 53.84 18.35
N GLN A 446 6.24 53.13 19.13
CA GLN A 446 4.79 53.35 19.14
C GLN A 446 4.46 54.77 19.65
N ALA A 447 3.57 55.48 18.94
CA ALA A 447 3.11 56.80 19.34
C ALA A 447 2.11 56.72 20.52
N SER A 448 1.88 57.85 21.20
CA SER A 448 1.00 57.92 22.38
C SER A 448 -0.49 57.84 22.06
N ARG A 449 -0.87 57.92 20.79
CA ARG A 449 -2.25 57.83 20.31
C ARG A 449 -2.36 56.88 19.12
N GLY A 450 -3.58 56.41 18.87
CA GLY A 450 -3.94 55.66 17.67
C GLY A 450 -5.04 56.36 16.88
N LEU A 451 -5.37 55.82 15.71
CA LEU A 451 -6.45 56.32 14.86
C LEU A 451 -7.62 55.34 14.82
N GLY A 452 -8.84 55.87 14.90
CA GLY A 452 -10.05 55.04 14.85
C GLY A 452 -10.24 54.39 13.48
N GLY A 453 -10.85 53.21 13.47
CA GLY A 453 -11.42 52.61 12.27
C GLY A 453 -12.52 53.48 11.67
N ASN A 454 -12.83 53.23 10.39
CA ASN A 454 -13.75 54.01 9.57
C ASN A 454 -13.38 55.50 9.48
N THR A 455 -12.08 55.82 9.46
CA THR A 455 -11.57 57.19 9.28
C THR A 455 -10.66 57.30 8.06
N ALA A 456 -10.43 58.51 7.57
CA ALA A 456 -9.56 58.79 6.45
C ALA A 456 -8.58 59.90 6.83
N TRP A 457 -7.31 59.72 6.46
CA TRP A 457 -6.22 60.62 6.85
C TRP A 457 -5.42 61.05 5.65
N TYR A 458 -5.06 62.31 5.64
CA TYR A 458 -4.14 62.84 4.65
C TYR A 458 -2.76 62.19 4.81
N THR A 459 -2.16 61.79 3.70
CA THR A 459 -0.78 61.31 3.65
C THR A 459 -0.06 61.94 2.48
N ASN A 460 1.19 62.34 2.71
CA ASN A 460 2.08 62.86 1.68
C ASN A 460 3.43 62.16 1.62
N ARG A 461 3.65 61.17 2.51
CA ARG A 461 4.90 60.43 2.57
C ARG A 461 4.71 58.96 2.87
N THR A 462 5.61 58.16 2.34
CA THR A 462 5.81 56.76 2.73
C THR A 462 7.18 56.57 3.39
N ALA A 463 7.30 55.53 4.21
CA ALA A 463 8.56 55.08 4.80
C ALA A 463 8.57 53.55 4.88
N ASN A 464 9.75 52.96 5.05
CA ASN A 464 9.92 51.53 5.25
C ASN A 464 10.66 51.23 6.55
N ASP A 465 10.25 50.19 7.27
CA ASP A 465 11.08 49.66 8.36
C ASP A 465 12.19 48.71 7.81
N ALA A 466 13.06 48.25 8.71
CA ALA A 466 14.14 47.32 8.36
C ALA A 466 13.65 45.96 7.80
N ALA A 467 12.36 45.62 7.97
CA ALA A 467 11.73 44.43 7.41
C ALA A 467 11.03 44.71 6.07
N GLY A 468 11.17 45.92 5.52
CA GLY A 468 10.57 46.34 4.26
C GLY A 468 9.08 46.70 4.35
N ASN A 469 8.46 46.68 5.53
CA ASN A 469 7.06 47.06 5.65
C ASN A 469 6.87 48.53 5.32
N THR A 470 5.86 48.86 4.52
CA THR A 470 5.55 50.24 4.17
C THR A 470 4.71 50.89 5.26
N TYR A 471 4.94 52.18 5.51
CA TYR A 471 4.17 53.01 6.42
C TYR A 471 3.74 54.30 5.71
N TYR A 472 2.54 54.79 6.01
CA TYR A 472 2.01 56.05 5.51
C TYR A 472 2.02 57.11 6.60
N ARG A 473 2.51 58.31 6.28
CA ARG A 473 2.53 59.42 7.23
C ARG A 473 1.14 59.99 7.42
N VAL A 474 0.68 60.09 8.66
CA VAL A 474 -0.64 60.65 9.03
C VAL A 474 -0.54 61.91 9.90
N SER A 475 0.67 62.29 10.29
CA SER A 475 0.98 63.50 11.09
C SER A 475 2.46 63.88 10.94
N THR A 476 2.95 64.87 11.69
CA THR A 476 4.36 65.33 11.62
C THR A 476 5.37 64.20 11.81
N ASP A 477 5.14 63.34 12.80
CA ASP A 477 6.00 62.20 13.12
C ASP A 477 5.17 60.98 13.53
N GLU A 478 4.05 60.74 12.84
CA GLU A 478 3.21 59.57 13.10
C GLU A 478 2.88 58.86 11.79
N TRP A 479 3.07 57.55 11.82
CA TRP A 479 3.06 56.68 10.66
C TRP A 479 2.19 55.46 10.95
N VAL A 480 1.29 55.14 10.03
CA VAL A 480 0.47 53.92 10.10
C VAL A 480 1.07 52.87 9.17
N ARG A 481 1.24 51.64 9.66
CA ARG A 481 1.76 50.53 8.85
C ARG A 481 0.73 50.13 7.79
N ALA A 482 1.16 50.00 6.54
CA ALA A 482 0.36 49.39 5.48
C ALA A 482 0.02 47.93 5.84
N GLY A 483 -1.21 47.51 5.55
CA GLY A 483 -1.69 46.18 5.90
C GLY A 483 -3.21 46.08 5.86
N ASN A 484 -3.76 45.09 6.55
CA ASN A 484 -5.19 44.83 6.53
C ASN A 484 -6.00 46.04 7.01
N GLY A 485 -6.90 46.52 6.14
CA GLY A 485 -7.75 47.68 6.41
C GLY A 485 -7.03 49.03 6.35
N VAL A 486 -5.81 49.10 5.83
CA VAL A 486 -5.10 50.36 5.55
C VAL A 486 -4.93 50.51 4.04
N ASN A 487 -5.78 51.33 3.43
CA ASN A 487 -5.87 51.46 1.98
C ASN A 487 -5.40 52.83 1.51
N PHE A 488 -4.40 52.84 0.65
CA PHE A 488 -3.90 54.04 -0.01
C PHE A 488 -4.80 54.43 -1.19
N LYS A 489 -5.22 55.69 -1.27
CA LYS A 489 -6.14 56.22 -2.29
C LYS A 489 -5.62 57.50 -2.93
#